data_AF-A0A9W6XKJ0-F1
#
_entry.id   AF-A0A9W6XKJ0-F1
#
_cell.length_a   1.000
_cell.length_b   1.000
_cell.length_c   1.000
_cell.angle_alpha   90.00
_cell.angle_beta   90.00
_cell.angle_gamma   90.00
#
_symmetry.space_group_name_H-M   'P 1'
#
loop_
_entity.id
_entity.type
_entity.pdbx_description
1 polymer ?
#
loop_
_entity_poly.entity_id
_entity_poly.type
_entity_poly.pdbx_seq_one_letter_code
_entity_poly.pdbx_strand_id
1 'polypeptide(L)'
;MTVMLSGSISELQTGSLKDTAVQQFQSPFDSAPWTLHPGSSIRNFNVRIGSSQTFDISHDYDFHHFTDEVAKIGAINGDLTPELVNGLLDYQTWSLTNRVLIADVSRLTEKDVPQSIQIQGTNAGCQGVNMLVLVISEQELSYDRLTGEVLDFTTA
;
A
#
# COMPACT_ATOMS: atom_id res chain seq x y z
N MET A 1 -6.05 -9.01 -2.96
CA MET A 1 -4.64 -8.62 -2.86
C MET A 1 -4.54 -7.12 -3.09
N THR A 2 -3.87 -6.38 -2.21
CA THR A 2 -3.78 -4.91 -2.26
C THR A 2 -2.33 -4.50 -2.21
N VAL A 3 -1.92 -3.57 -3.08
CA VAL A 3 -0.59 -2.99 -3.04
C VAL A 3 -0.69 -1.60 -2.41
N MET A 4 -0.08 -1.43 -1.24
CA MET A 4 0.03 -0.15 -0.55
C MET A 4 1.46 0.37 -0.70
N LEU A 5 1.61 1.60 -1.20
CA LEU A 5 2.91 2.24 -1.40
C LEU A 5 3.09 3.39 -0.41
N SER A 6 4.19 3.34 0.31
CA SER A 6 4.60 4.35 1.29
C SER A 6 6.02 4.83 0.95
N GLY A 7 6.17 6.09 0.50
CA GLY A 7 7.49 6.69 0.27
C GLY A 7 8.21 7.10 1.57
N SER A 8 9.41 6.58 1.82
CA SER A 8 10.33 7.02 2.89
C SER A 8 11.50 7.85 2.34
N ILE A 9 12.17 8.64 3.18
CA ILE A 9 13.25 9.55 2.75
C ILE A 9 14.55 8.79 2.43
N SER A 10 15.30 9.33 1.48
CA SER A 10 16.74 9.10 1.38
C SER A 10 17.42 10.41 1.77
N GLU A 11 17.95 10.50 2.99
CA GLU A 11 18.54 11.76 3.48
C GLU A 11 19.74 12.21 2.64
N LEU A 12 19.74 13.49 2.28
CA LEU A 12 20.96 14.23 1.97
C LEU A 12 21.87 14.17 3.19
N GLN A 13 23.06 13.61 3.02
CA GLN A 13 24.08 13.42 4.04
C GLN A 13 24.29 14.67 4.92
N THR A 14 24.03 14.56 6.22
CA THR A 14 24.89 15.15 7.26
C THR A 14 24.74 14.34 8.56
N GLY A 15 25.69 13.43 8.81
CA GLY A 15 26.03 12.97 10.16
C GLY A 15 25.18 11.86 10.80
N SER A 16 25.66 10.62 10.63
CA SER A 16 25.54 9.50 11.59
C SER A 16 24.27 8.63 11.60
N LEU A 17 24.10 7.78 10.57
CA LEU A 17 23.71 6.36 10.68
C LEU A 17 24.24 5.55 9.46
N LYS A 18 25.49 5.79 9.05
CA LYS A 18 26.04 5.22 7.80
C LYS A 18 26.68 3.83 7.92
N ASP A 19 26.48 3.08 9.01
CA ASP A 19 27.21 1.81 9.17
C ASP A 19 26.46 0.65 9.84
N THR A 20 25.12 0.61 9.79
CA THR A 20 24.39 -0.62 10.12
C THR A 20 23.13 -0.77 9.28
N ALA A 21 22.92 -1.99 8.80
CA ALA A 21 21.95 -2.51 7.83
C ALA A 21 20.44 -2.34 8.16
N VAL A 22 20.04 -1.28 8.85
CA VAL A 22 18.66 -1.09 9.33
C VAL A 22 17.97 0.00 8.51
N GLN A 23 16.89 -0.37 7.83
CA GLN A 23 16.10 0.56 7.02
C GLN A 23 15.34 1.55 7.91
N GLN A 24 15.05 2.75 7.41
CA GLN A 24 14.40 3.82 8.18
C GLN A 24 13.10 3.37 8.88
N PHE A 25 12.27 2.57 8.19
CA PHE A 25 11.01 2.04 8.73
C PHE A 25 11.17 1.02 9.87
N GLN A 26 12.40 0.56 10.14
CA GLN A 26 12.72 -0.35 11.24
C GLN A 26 13.17 0.42 12.50
N SER A 27 13.28 1.75 12.43
CA SER A 27 13.67 2.58 13.57
C SER A 27 12.51 2.75 14.55
N PRO A 28 12.69 2.46 15.85
CA PRO A 28 11.68 2.74 16.87
C PRO A 28 11.61 4.22 17.26
N PHE A 29 12.51 5.06 16.73
CA PHE A 29 12.57 6.50 16.97
C PHE A 29 12.11 7.33 15.77
N ASP A 30 11.80 6.66 14.65
CA ASP A 30 11.27 7.30 13.46
C ASP A 30 9.75 7.13 13.42
N SER A 31 9.05 8.13 12.90
CA SER A 31 7.62 8.04 12.64
C SER A 31 7.33 7.28 11.34
N ALA A 32 8.33 7.06 10.48
CA ALA A 32 8.26 6.09 9.38
C ALA A 32 8.08 4.65 9.93
N PRO A 33 7.20 3.81 9.33
CA PRO A 33 6.48 4.02 8.07
C PRO A 33 5.13 4.74 8.20
N TRP A 34 4.73 5.12 9.41
CA TRP A 34 3.41 5.69 9.73
C TRP A 34 3.26 7.17 9.37
N THR A 35 4.35 7.81 8.93
CA THR A 35 4.36 9.12 8.28
C THR A 35 5.20 9.05 7.01
N LEU A 36 4.73 9.72 5.96
CA LEU A 36 5.39 9.81 4.66
C LEU A 36 6.15 11.13 4.52
N HIS A 37 7.09 11.17 3.57
CA HIS A 37 7.82 12.40 3.27
C HIS A 37 6.84 13.53 2.90
N PRO A 38 6.87 14.67 3.60
CA PRO A 38 6.00 15.80 3.32
C PRO A 38 6.21 16.31 1.89
N GLY A 39 5.12 16.44 1.13
CA GLY A 39 5.20 16.82 -0.27
C GLY A 39 5.77 15.72 -1.18
N SER A 40 5.88 14.46 -0.72
CA SER A 40 6.04 13.34 -1.64
C SER A 40 4.85 13.32 -2.61
N SER A 41 5.16 13.18 -3.89
CA SER A 41 4.15 13.19 -4.94
C SER A 41 4.60 12.26 -6.04
N ILE A 42 3.90 11.14 -6.18
CA ILE A 42 4.02 10.28 -7.35
C ILE A 42 2.91 10.66 -8.32
N ARG A 43 3.30 11.00 -9.55
CA ARG A 43 2.41 11.34 -10.66
C ARG A 43 2.32 10.19 -11.65
N ASN A 44 1.27 10.16 -12.47
CA ASN A 44 1.02 9.11 -13.45
C ASN A 44 1.11 7.70 -12.83
N PHE A 45 0.46 7.51 -11.68
CA PHE A 45 0.52 6.27 -10.93
C PHE A 45 -0.26 5.15 -11.65
N ASN A 46 0.34 3.96 -11.77
CA ASN A 46 -0.35 2.75 -12.18
C ASN A 46 0.33 1.49 -11.63
N VAL A 47 -0.46 0.43 -11.45
CA VAL A 47 -0.01 -0.90 -11.03
C VAL A 47 -0.45 -1.92 -12.08
N ARG A 48 0.45 -2.82 -12.47
CA ARG A 48 0.17 -3.90 -13.42
C ARG A 48 0.47 -5.25 -12.78
N ILE A 49 -0.43 -6.20 -12.97
CA ILE A 49 -0.26 -7.61 -12.60
C ILE A 49 -0.11 -8.42 -13.89
N GLY A 50 1.07 -9.00 -14.11
CA GLY A 50 1.41 -9.68 -15.35
C GLY A 50 1.22 -8.76 -16.57
N SER A 51 0.22 -9.08 -17.39
CA SER A 51 -0.12 -8.30 -18.59
C SER A 51 -1.26 -7.31 -18.40
N SER A 52 -1.96 -7.33 -17.26
CA SER A 52 -3.19 -6.56 -17.01
C SER A 52 -2.94 -5.36 -16.10
N GLN A 53 -3.44 -4.19 -16.48
CA GLN A 53 -3.33 -2.96 -15.69
C GLN A 53 -4.48 -2.84 -14.68
N THR A 54 -4.18 -2.28 -13.51
CA THR A 54 -5.17 -2.05 -12.42
C THR A 54 -6.05 -0.87 -12.74
N PHE A 55 -5.45 0.21 -13.26
CA PHE A 55 -6.16 1.38 -13.72
C PHE A 55 -6.09 1.44 -15.24
N ASP A 56 -7.22 1.70 -15.90
CA ASP A 56 -7.31 1.80 -17.35
C ASP A 56 -6.40 2.91 -17.91
N ILE A 57 -6.28 3.99 -17.14
CA ILE A 57 -5.45 5.15 -17.45
C ILE A 57 -4.64 5.50 -16.19
N SER A 58 -3.33 5.71 -16.38
CA SER A 58 -2.47 6.26 -15.32
C SER A 58 -2.95 7.65 -14.95
N HIS A 59 -3.17 7.89 -13.67
CA HIS A 59 -3.72 9.14 -13.19
C HIS A 59 -2.86 9.75 -12.09
N ASP A 60 -3.02 11.05 -11.91
CA ASP A 60 -2.47 11.74 -10.75
C ASP A 60 -3.34 11.40 -9.55
N TYR A 61 -2.82 10.52 -8.70
CA TYR A 61 -3.54 9.97 -7.57
C TYR A 61 -3.80 11.06 -6.53
N ASP A 62 -5.09 11.36 -6.32
CA ASP A 62 -5.58 12.35 -5.37
C ASP A 62 -6.32 11.68 -4.21
N PHE A 63 -6.84 12.50 -3.29
CA PHE A 63 -7.55 11.99 -2.12
C PHE A 63 -8.87 11.30 -2.47
N HIS A 64 -9.52 11.67 -3.58
CA HIS A 64 -10.78 11.03 -3.98
C HIS A 64 -10.52 9.61 -4.51
N HIS A 65 -9.50 9.46 -5.35
CA HIS A 65 -9.05 8.13 -5.80
C HIS A 65 -8.61 7.26 -4.61
N PHE A 66 -7.92 7.86 -3.62
CA PHE A 66 -7.62 7.17 -2.36
C PHE A 66 -8.89 6.67 -1.69
N THR A 67 -9.87 7.54 -1.43
CA THR A 67 -11.10 7.15 -0.73
C THR A 67 -11.87 6.07 -1.49
N ASP A 68 -11.92 6.15 -2.82
CA ASP A 68 -12.60 5.16 -3.65
C ASP A 68 -11.92 3.79 -3.59
N GLU A 69 -10.58 3.75 -3.63
CA GLU A 69 -9.83 2.51 -3.48
C GLU A 69 -9.97 1.91 -2.07
N VAL A 70 -9.95 2.73 -1.02
CA VAL A 70 -10.12 2.19 0.34
C VAL A 70 -11.56 1.71 0.57
N ALA A 71 -12.55 2.38 -0.02
CA ALA A 71 -13.94 1.92 0.03
C ALA A 71 -14.12 0.54 -0.61
N LYS A 72 -13.41 0.23 -1.71
CA LYS A 72 -13.43 -1.10 -2.34
C LYS A 72 -12.87 -2.20 -1.41
N ILE A 73 -11.83 -1.88 -0.63
CA ILE A 73 -11.25 -2.81 0.35
C ILE A 73 -12.24 -3.03 1.52
N GLY A 74 -12.85 -1.94 2.01
CA GLY A 74 -13.86 -1.99 3.07
C GLY A 74 -15.20 -2.62 2.65
N ALA A 75 -15.46 -2.75 1.35
CA ALA A 75 -16.67 -3.38 0.82
C ALA A 75 -16.78 -4.89 1.15
N ILE A 76 -15.70 -5.53 1.63
CA ILE A 76 -15.74 -6.88 2.22
C ILE A 76 -16.73 -6.94 3.39
N ASN A 77 -16.93 -5.83 4.11
CA ASN A 77 -17.92 -5.71 5.18
C ASN A 77 -19.23 -5.02 4.73
N GLY A 78 -19.48 -4.86 3.43
CA GLY A 78 -20.71 -4.25 2.91
C GLY A 78 -20.91 -2.79 3.34
N ASP A 79 -19.83 -1.99 3.35
CA ASP A 79 -19.85 -0.56 3.75
C ASP A 79 -20.18 -0.33 5.24
N LEU A 80 -20.16 -1.39 6.06
CA LEU A 80 -20.49 -1.31 7.49
C LEU A 80 -19.30 -0.94 8.39
N THR A 81 -18.15 -0.56 7.82
CA THR A 81 -16.96 -0.19 8.60
C THR A 81 -16.78 1.33 8.57
N PRO A 82 -17.26 2.09 9.58
CA PRO A 82 -17.20 3.56 9.61
C PRO A 82 -15.79 4.10 9.88
N GLU A 83 -14.76 3.26 9.88
CA GLU A 83 -13.40 3.60 10.31
C GLU A 83 -12.68 4.57 9.37
N LEU A 84 -13.10 4.69 8.10
CA LEU A 84 -12.61 5.75 7.20
C LEU A 84 -13.37 7.07 7.36
N VAL A 85 -14.55 7.04 8.00
CA VAL A 85 -15.45 8.19 8.21
C VAL A 85 -15.26 8.78 9.61
N ASN A 86 -14.39 8.21 10.44
CA ASN A 86 -14.13 8.70 11.80
C ASN A 86 -13.41 10.07 11.85
N GLY A 87 -13.04 10.64 10.71
CA GLY A 87 -12.38 11.94 10.60
C GLY A 87 -10.92 11.95 11.08
N LEU A 88 -10.31 10.79 11.36
CA LEU A 88 -8.90 10.69 11.78
C LEU A 88 -7.93 10.94 10.62
N LEU A 89 -8.34 10.65 9.39
CA LEU A 89 -7.55 10.91 8.19
C LEU A 89 -8.37 11.79 7.24
N ASP A 90 -8.16 13.10 7.32
CA ASP A 90 -8.76 14.08 6.44
C ASP A 90 -7.85 14.39 5.24
N TYR A 91 -8.38 15.15 4.26
CA TYR A 91 -7.65 15.56 3.07
C TYR A 91 -6.29 16.21 3.41
N GLN A 92 -6.27 17.08 4.43
CA GLN A 92 -5.07 17.82 4.79
C GLN A 92 -4.00 16.91 5.37
N THR A 93 -4.37 16.02 6.29
CA THR A 93 -3.43 15.06 6.91
C THR A 93 -2.95 14.04 5.89
N TRP A 94 -3.83 13.53 5.02
CA TRP A 94 -3.42 12.65 3.92
C TRP A 94 -2.47 13.37 2.96
N SER A 95 -2.79 14.58 2.52
CA SER A 95 -1.99 15.29 1.52
C SER A 95 -0.61 15.69 2.03
N LEU A 96 -0.50 16.07 3.30
CA LEU A 96 0.74 16.62 3.87
C LEU A 96 1.63 15.59 4.55
N THR A 97 1.05 14.59 5.24
CA THR A 97 1.83 13.68 6.09
C THR A 97 1.65 12.22 5.75
N ASN A 98 0.55 11.82 5.09
CA ASN A 98 0.17 10.42 4.89
C ASN A 98 -0.32 10.14 3.47
N ARG A 99 0.40 10.63 2.46
CA ARG A 99 0.03 10.47 1.04
C ARG A 99 0.27 9.05 0.51
N VAL A 100 -0.45 8.09 1.08
CA VAL A 100 -0.39 6.67 0.75
C VAL A 100 -1.12 6.44 -0.58
N LEU A 101 -0.54 5.61 -1.45
CA LEU A 101 -1.17 5.18 -2.70
C LEU A 101 -1.65 3.74 -2.54
N ILE A 102 -2.89 3.49 -2.93
CA ILE A 102 -3.55 2.18 -2.79
C ILE A 102 -4.05 1.74 -4.15
N ALA A 103 -3.85 0.46 -4.45
CA ALA A 103 -4.44 -0.18 -5.62
C ALA A 103 -5.01 -1.55 -5.22
N ASP A 104 -6.31 -1.72 -5.39
CA ASP A 104 -6.95 -3.04 -5.29
C ASP A 104 -6.67 -3.86 -6.55
N VAL A 105 -5.92 -4.96 -6.38
CA VAL A 105 -5.55 -5.88 -7.47
C VAL A 105 -6.24 -7.25 -7.33
N SER A 106 -7.19 -7.39 -6.41
CA SER A 106 -7.89 -8.65 -6.12
C SER A 106 -8.54 -9.31 -7.35
N ARG A 107 -9.02 -8.50 -8.31
CA ARG A 107 -9.70 -8.98 -9.52
C ARG A 107 -8.76 -9.34 -10.68
N LEU A 108 -7.46 -9.07 -10.53
CA LEU A 108 -6.45 -9.28 -11.56
C LEU A 108 -5.51 -10.44 -11.26
N THR A 109 -5.58 -10.94 -10.03
CA THR A 109 -4.72 -12.02 -9.56
C THR A 109 -5.39 -13.37 -9.77
N GLU A 110 -4.64 -14.32 -10.31
CA GLU A 110 -5.05 -15.72 -10.36
C GLU A 110 -4.48 -16.48 -9.16
N LYS A 111 -5.33 -17.25 -8.51
CA LYS A 111 -4.94 -18.08 -7.36
C LYS A 111 -3.91 -19.13 -7.80
N ASP A 112 -2.90 -19.35 -6.97
CA ASP A 112 -1.83 -20.35 -7.16
C ASP A 112 -0.93 -20.12 -8.40
N VAL A 113 -1.01 -18.94 -9.06
CA VAL A 113 -0.18 -18.59 -10.21
C VAL A 113 0.75 -17.44 -9.85
N PRO A 114 2.09 -17.64 -9.89
CA PRO A 114 3.04 -16.56 -9.70
C PRO A 114 2.91 -15.51 -10.80
N GLN A 115 2.56 -14.28 -10.42
CA GLN A 115 2.42 -13.16 -11.34
C GLN A 115 3.35 -12.00 -10.94
N SER A 116 3.89 -11.31 -11.94
CA SER A 116 4.75 -10.16 -11.70
C SER A 116 3.91 -8.92 -11.34
N ILE A 117 4.36 -8.18 -10.33
CA ILE A 117 3.76 -6.90 -9.94
C ILE A 117 4.69 -5.80 -10.44
N GLN A 118 4.17 -4.91 -11.28
CA GLN A 118 4.92 -3.76 -11.79
C GLN A 118 4.24 -2.48 -11.31
N ILE A 119 4.99 -1.65 -10.61
CA ILE A 119 4.54 -0.33 -10.15
C ILE A 119 5.19 0.72 -11.03
N GLN A 120 4.39 1.65 -11.54
CA GLN A 120 4.84 2.73 -12.41
C GLN A 120 4.37 4.08 -11.87
N GLY A 121 5.23 5.07 -12.02
CA GLY A 121 4.95 6.45 -11.64
C GLY A 121 6.19 7.33 -11.73
N THR A 122 5.98 8.64 -11.72
CA THR A 122 7.04 9.63 -11.75
C THR A 122 7.11 10.35 -10.42
N ASN A 123 8.28 10.33 -9.78
CA ASN A 123 8.54 11.17 -8.60
C ASN A 123 8.55 12.65 -9.02
N ALA A 124 7.56 13.41 -8.55
CA ALA A 124 7.45 14.84 -8.79
C ALA A 124 8.08 15.69 -7.66
N GLY A 125 8.64 15.04 -6.63
CA GLY A 125 9.40 15.72 -5.58
C GLY A 125 10.78 16.17 -6.06
N CYS A 126 11.34 17.18 -5.37
CA CYS A 126 12.68 17.69 -5.66
C CYS A 126 13.82 16.83 -5.10
N GLN A 127 13.49 15.73 -4.39
CA GLN A 127 14.44 14.83 -3.74
C GLN A 127 14.12 13.37 -4.10
N GLY A 128 15.15 12.52 -4.06
CA GLY A 128 14.98 11.08 -4.24
C GLY A 128 14.15 10.47 -3.11
N VAL A 129 13.25 9.56 -3.47
CA VAL A 129 12.38 8.86 -2.51
C VAL A 129 12.72 7.37 -2.48
N ASN A 130 12.76 6.80 -1.28
CA ASN A 130 12.69 5.36 -1.08
C ASN A 130 11.22 4.96 -1.04
N MET A 131 10.86 3.76 -1.47
CA MET A 131 9.47 3.28 -1.43
C MET A 131 9.38 1.97 -0.67
N LEU A 132 8.53 1.94 0.34
CA LEU A 132 8.05 0.75 1.02
C LEU A 132 6.77 0.29 0.34
N VAL A 133 6.83 -0.91 -0.24
CA VAL A 133 5.73 -1.56 -0.96
C VAL A 133 5.21 -2.69 -0.10
N LEU A 134 3.95 -2.58 0.33
CA LEU A 134 3.25 -3.64 1.06
C LEU A 134 2.30 -4.34 0.10
N VAL A 135 2.51 -5.63 -0.09
CA VAL A 135 1.62 -6.50 -0.86
C VAL A 135 0.85 -7.34 0.13
N ILE A 136 -0.44 -7.09 0.24
CA ILE A 136 -1.33 -7.77 1.17
C ILE A 136 -2.14 -8.78 0.38
N SER A 137 -2.12 -10.05 0.77
CA SER A 137 -2.97 -11.11 0.22
C SER A 137 -3.83 -11.71 1.33
N GLU A 138 -4.95 -12.30 0.92
CA GLU A 138 -5.85 -13.00 1.83
C GLU A 138 -5.50 -14.49 1.83
N GLN A 139 -5.55 -15.12 2.99
CA GLN A 139 -5.37 -16.56 3.15
C GLN A 139 -6.64 -17.16 3.74
N GLU A 140 -7.07 -18.30 3.21
CA GLU A 140 -8.25 -19.00 3.68
C GLU A 140 -7.87 -20.36 4.29
N LEU A 141 -8.45 -20.65 5.45
CA LEU A 141 -8.25 -21.89 6.19
C LEU A 141 -9.62 -22.47 6.56
N SER A 142 -9.90 -23.68 6.08
CA SER A 142 -11.05 -24.46 6.48
C SER A 142 -10.63 -25.55 7.47
N TYR A 143 -11.30 -25.63 8.61
CA TYR A 143 -11.04 -26.66 9.61
C TYR A 143 -12.33 -27.22 10.21
N ASP A 144 -12.28 -28.48 10.61
CA ASP A 144 -13.36 -29.13 11.33
C ASP A 144 -13.38 -28.66 12.79
N ARG A 145 -14.51 -28.07 13.20
CA ARG A 145 -14.69 -27.56 14.57
C ARG A 145 -14.75 -28.66 15.62
N LEU A 146 -15.09 -29.91 15.25
CA LEU A 146 -15.22 -31.02 16.19
C LEU A 146 -13.89 -31.74 16.41
N THR A 147 -13.14 -32.00 15.34
CA THR A 147 -11.88 -32.76 15.38
C THR A 147 -10.64 -31.88 15.43
N GLY A 148 -10.75 -30.60 15.05
CA GLY A 148 -9.63 -29.68 14.92
C GLY A 148 -8.76 -29.93 13.68
N GLU A 149 -9.17 -30.82 12.78
CA GLU A 149 -8.44 -31.13 11.57
C GLU A 149 -8.56 -29.99 10.55
N VAL A 150 -7.43 -29.62 9.92
CA VAL A 150 -7.41 -28.67 8.81
C VAL A 150 -7.81 -29.42 7.54
N LEU A 151 -8.95 -29.02 6.96
CA LEU A 151 -9.55 -29.64 5.79
C LEU A 151 -8.96 -29.09 4.50
N ASP A 152 -8.76 -27.78 4.46
CA ASP A 152 -8.14 -27.10 3.33
C ASP A 152 -7.40 -25.87 3.83
N PHE A 153 -6.24 -25.63 3.24
CA PHE A 153 -5.44 -24.44 3.48
C PHE A 153 -4.97 -23.91 2.14
N THR A 154 -5.48 -22.74 1.79
CA THR A 154 -5.03 -22.02 0.60
C THR A 154 -4.01 -20.99 1.01
N THR A 155 -2.77 -21.19 0.56
CA THR A 155 -1.76 -20.13 0.53
C THR A 155 -1.98 -19.27 -0.71
N ALA A 156 -1.85 -17.95 -0.53
CA ALA A 156 -1.76 -17.00 -1.64
C ALA A 156 -0.47 -17.17 -2.44
#